data_AF-A0A946IKH9-F1
#
_entry.id   AF-A0A946IKH9-F1
#
_cell.length_a   1.000
_cell.length_b   1.000
_cell.length_c   1.000
_cell.angle_alpha   90.00
_cell.angle_beta   90.00
_cell.angle_gamma   90.00
#
_symmetry.space_group_name_H-M   'P 1'
#
loop_
_entity.id
_entity.type
_entity.pdbx_description
1 polymer ?
#
loop_
_entity_poly.entity_id
_entity_poly.type
_entity_poly.pdbx_seq_one_letter_code
_entity_poly.pdbx_strand_id
1 'polypeptide(L)'
;MNRYSLILLVMLASGCNLFNDAYQIESRKIIDYLLADMPLPPDADIQKEPTVILGTGTGIAGRIVLMSQRSPASNLVFYGNSTQGSGWELVSSTVAEEIILVYTKEGRHATIEILRRSDGLGRLFGGENDSQITISVVHPGAIQEQNPYLALDKNRIELEGALAARDSD
;
A
#
# COMPACT_ATOMS: atom_id res chain seq x y z
N MET A 1 -13.25 0.90 45.21
CA MET A 1 -12.28 -0.03 44.59
C MET A 1 -11.05 -0.17 45.47
N ASN A 2 -10.57 -1.39 45.70
CA ASN A 2 -9.39 -1.64 46.53
C ASN A 2 -8.12 -1.16 45.79
N ARG A 3 -7.19 -0.47 46.47
CA ARG A 3 -5.94 0.07 45.89
C ARG A 3 -5.11 -0.96 45.14
N TYR A 4 -5.14 -2.22 45.57
CA TYR A 4 -4.47 -3.34 44.90
C TYR A 4 -5.15 -3.75 43.57
N SER A 5 -6.47 -3.56 43.47
CA SER A 5 -7.22 -3.81 42.24
C SER A 5 -6.89 -2.78 41.14
N LEU A 6 -6.52 -1.55 41.52
CA LEU A 6 -6.13 -0.52 40.57
C LEU A 6 -4.72 -0.80 40.00
N ILE A 7 -3.80 -1.26 40.84
CA ILE A 7 -2.43 -1.62 40.43
C ILE A 7 -2.42 -2.83 39.49
N LEU A 8 -3.27 -3.84 39.76
CA LEU A 8 -3.39 -5.03 38.90
C LEU A 8 -3.95 -4.68 37.50
N LEU A 9 -4.90 -3.74 37.44
CA LEU A 9 -5.47 -3.26 36.16
C LEU A 9 -4.43 -2.52 35.31
N VAL A 10 -3.59 -1.69 35.93
CA VAL A 10 -2.52 -0.95 35.24
C VAL A 10 -1.43 -1.87 34.70
N MET A 11 -1.09 -2.94 35.43
CA MET A 11 -0.10 -3.93 34.97
C MET A 11 -0.58 -4.74 33.75
N LEU A 12 -1.87 -5.08 33.69
CA LEU A 12 -2.44 -5.81 32.56
C LEU A 12 -2.58 -4.94 31.29
N ALA A 13 -2.72 -3.62 31.44
CA ALA A 13 -2.87 -2.71 30.32
C ALA A 13 -1.56 -2.41 29.54
N SER A 14 -0.39 -2.64 30.14
CA SER A 14 0.90 -2.30 29.53
C SER A 14 1.40 -3.32 28.47
N GLY A 15 0.66 -4.40 28.22
CA GLY A 15 1.10 -5.48 27.33
C GLY A 15 0.90 -5.25 25.81
N CYS A 16 0.23 -4.18 25.39
CA CYS A 16 -0.30 -4.08 24.01
C CYS A 16 0.66 -3.54 22.93
N ASN A 17 1.89 -3.09 23.25
CA ASN A 17 2.76 -2.46 22.24
C ASN A 17 3.92 -3.33 21.71
N LEU A 18 4.30 -4.42 22.40
CA LEU A 18 5.52 -5.17 22.06
C LEU A 18 5.45 -5.92 20.72
N PHE A 19 4.27 -6.36 20.29
CA PHE A 19 4.09 -7.14 19.06
C PHE A 19 4.08 -6.29 17.78
N ASN A 20 3.77 -4.98 17.88
CA ASN A 20 3.65 -4.13 16.71
C ASN A 20 5.02 -3.68 16.19
N ASP A 21 5.98 -3.42 17.10
CA ASP A 21 7.31 -2.91 16.75
C ASP A 21 8.12 -3.90 15.89
N ALA A 22 8.12 -5.18 16.26
CA ALA A 22 8.84 -6.22 15.50
C ALA A 22 8.28 -6.34 14.06
N TYR A 23 6.95 -6.30 13.92
CA TYR A 23 6.27 -6.35 12.63
C TYR A 23 6.61 -5.15 11.74
N GLN A 24 6.62 -3.94 12.30
CA GLN A 24 6.96 -2.72 11.56
C GLN A 24 8.40 -2.74 11.05
N ILE A 25 9.34 -3.22 11.87
CA ILE A 25 10.76 -3.32 11.51
C ILE A 25 10.97 -4.34 10.38
N GLU A 26 10.39 -5.54 10.51
CA GLU A 26 10.57 -6.60 9.51
C GLU A 26 9.88 -6.26 8.19
N SER A 27 8.65 -5.73 8.25
CA SER A 27 7.89 -5.35 7.04
C SER A 27 8.57 -4.23 6.28
N ARG A 28 9.14 -3.23 6.97
CA ARG A 28 9.89 -2.14 6.32
C ARG A 28 11.09 -2.66 5.55
N LYS A 29 11.86 -3.61 6.10
CA LYS A 29 12.99 -4.22 5.38
C LYS A 29 12.57 -4.95 4.11
N ILE A 30 11.47 -5.69 4.19
CA ILE A 30 10.92 -6.42 3.04
C ILE A 30 10.43 -5.44 1.98
N ILE A 31 9.70 -4.40 2.39
CA ILE A 31 9.20 -3.36 1.49
C ILE A 31 10.35 -2.59 0.84
N ASP A 32 11.36 -2.16 1.61
CA ASP A 32 12.51 -1.44 1.06
C ASP A 32 13.24 -2.29 0.01
N TYR A 33 13.39 -3.59 0.27
CA TYR A 33 13.98 -4.54 -0.67
C TYR A 33 13.12 -4.72 -1.93
N LEU A 34 11.79 -4.79 -1.79
CA LEU A 34 10.90 -5.15 -2.89
C LEU A 34 10.38 -3.94 -3.70
N LEU A 35 10.14 -2.79 -3.07
CA LEU A 35 9.70 -1.56 -3.73
C LEU A 35 10.85 -0.72 -4.29
N ALA A 36 12.07 -1.26 -4.28
CA ALA A 36 13.19 -0.83 -5.10
C ALA A 36 13.43 0.69 -5.04
N ASP A 37 13.77 1.12 -3.83
CA ASP A 37 14.19 2.48 -3.43
C ASP A 37 13.06 3.51 -3.24
N MET A 38 11.80 3.09 -3.13
CA MET A 38 10.72 4.03 -2.80
C MET A 38 10.86 4.53 -1.35
N PRO A 39 11.00 5.85 -1.12
CA PRO A 39 11.15 6.38 0.22
C PRO A 39 9.84 6.29 0.99
N LEU A 40 9.91 5.77 2.21
CA LEU A 40 8.77 5.70 3.13
C LEU A 40 8.90 6.81 4.18
N PRO A 41 7.81 7.51 4.56
CA PRO A 41 7.85 8.46 5.66
C PRO A 41 8.28 7.73 6.95
N PRO A 42 9.18 8.32 7.76
CA PRO A 42 9.72 7.66 8.94
C PRO A 42 8.68 7.48 10.06
N ASP A 43 7.64 8.31 10.06
CA ASP A 43 6.52 8.27 11.00
C ASP A 43 5.36 7.37 10.55
N ALA A 44 5.45 6.77 9.37
CA ALA A 44 4.34 6.02 8.79
C ALA A 44 4.37 4.54 9.21
N ASP A 45 3.24 4.05 9.74
CA ASP A 45 3.02 2.66 10.12
C ASP A 45 2.46 1.86 8.95
N ILE A 46 3.11 0.73 8.63
CA ILE A 46 2.69 -0.19 7.58
C ILE A 46 1.47 -0.97 8.06
N GLN A 47 0.40 -0.95 7.27
CA GLN A 47 -0.80 -1.75 7.53
C GLN A 47 -0.63 -3.15 6.95
N LYS A 48 -0.87 -4.16 7.77
CA LYS A 48 -0.76 -5.57 7.34
C LYS A 48 -1.77 -5.93 6.26
N GLU A 49 -3.00 -5.48 6.43
CA GLU A 49 -4.06 -5.63 5.45
C GLU A 49 -4.47 -4.20 5.02
N PRO A 50 -4.54 -3.88 3.71
CA PRO A 50 -4.48 -4.75 2.53
C PRO A 50 -3.14 -4.68 1.76
N THR A 51 -2.00 -4.72 2.46
CA THR A 51 -0.66 -4.69 1.83
C THR A 51 -0.34 -6.02 1.13
N VAL A 52 0.06 -5.97 -0.14
CA VAL A 52 0.35 -7.13 -1.00
C VAL A 52 1.58 -6.84 -1.85
N ILE A 53 2.50 -7.78 -1.93
CA ILE A 53 3.69 -7.68 -2.79
C ILE A 53 3.86 -8.99 -3.56
N LEU A 54 4.02 -8.88 -4.87
CA LEU A 54 4.06 -10.00 -5.81
C LEU A 54 5.21 -9.80 -6.82
N GLY A 55 5.88 -10.88 -7.20
CA GLY A 55 6.95 -10.84 -8.21
C GLY A 55 8.22 -11.55 -7.75
N THR A 56 9.16 -11.70 -8.68
CA THR A 56 10.46 -12.34 -8.44
C THR A 56 11.57 -11.55 -9.14
N GLY A 57 12.76 -11.49 -8.52
CA GLY A 57 13.90 -10.76 -9.09
C GLY A 57 13.64 -9.26 -9.22
N THR A 58 13.77 -8.72 -10.43
CA THR A 58 13.59 -7.28 -10.74
C THR A 58 12.16 -6.91 -11.14
N GLY A 59 11.29 -7.90 -11.38
CA GLY A 59 9.90 -7.71 -11.80
C GLY A 59 8.96 -7.75 -10.60
N ILE A 60 8.98 -6.71 -9.77
CA ILE A 60 8.13 -6.64 -8.58
C ILE A 60 6.96 -5.69 -8.82
N ALA A 61 5.77 -6.15 -8.46
CA ALA A 61 4.56 -5.36 -8.41
C ALA A 61 3.91 -5.51 -7.02
N GLY A 62 3.40 -4.42 -6.47
CA GLY A 62 2.83 -4.46 -5.13
C GLY A 62 2.04 -3.23 -4.78
N ARG A 63 1.23 -3.34 -3.74
CA ARG A 63 0.51 -2.26 -3.12
C ARG A 63 0.76 -2.29 -1.62
N ILE A 64 1.21 -1.19 -1.06
CA ILE A 64 1.37 -1.02 0.38
C ILE A 64 0.46 0.10 0.87
N VAL A 65 -0.10 -0.09 2.07
CA VAL A 65 -0.91 0.94 2.75
C VAL A 65 -0.19 1.36 4.02
N LEU A 66 -0.04 2.66 4.18
CA LEU A 66 0.69 3.30 5.28
C LEU A 66 -0.22 4.27 6.01
N MET A 67 -0.03 4.38 7.31
CA MET A 67 -0.70 5.36 8.16
C MET A 67 0.32 6.33 8.73
N SER A 68 0.29 7.58 8.26
CA SER A 68 1.14 8.67 8.75
C SER A 68 0.33 9.60 9.65
N GLN A 69 1.02 10.20 10.63
CA GLN A 69 0.49 11.26 11.50
C GLN A 69 0.70 12.67 10.91
N ARG A 70 1.25 12.75 9.70
CA ARG A 70 1.47 14.00 8.96
C ARG A 70 0.35 14.28 7.99
N SER A 71 0.09 15.57 7.78
CA SER A 71 -1.00 16.02 6.91
C SER A 71 -0.73 15.66 5.44
N PRO A 72 -1.77 15.60 4.59
CA PRO A 72 -1.58 15.25 3.18
C PRO A 72 -0.61 16.21 2.48
N ALA A 73 -0.64 17.50 2.82
CA ALA A 73 0.28 18.50 2.28
C ALA A 73 1.74 18.25 2.70
N SER A 74 1.98 17.86 3.95
CA SER A 74 3.32 17.52 4.43
C SER A 74 3.87 16.28 3.74
N ASN A 75 3.03 15.25 3.55
CA ASN A 75 3.39 14.05 2.81
C ASN A 75 3.62 14.32 1.32
N LEU A 76 2.85 15.22 0.69
CA LEU A 76 3.10 15.69 -0.68
C LEU A 76 4.49 16.29 -0.82
N VAL A 77 4.91 17.18 0.10
CA VAL A 77 6.25 17.77 0.08
C VAL A 77 7.34 16.70 0.27
N PHE A 78 7.12 15.75 1.19
CA PHE A 78 8.04 14.62 1.39
C PHE A 78 8.24 13.82 0.10
N TYR A 79 7.15 13.37 -0.53
CA TYR A 79 7.24 12.58 -1.76
C TYR A 79 7.78 13.39 -2.94
N GLY A 80 7.49 14.69 -3.02
CA GLY A 80 8.07 15.56 -4.04
C GLY A 80 9.60 15.62 -3.97
N ASN A 81 10.17 15.71 -2.77
CA ASN A 81 11.62 15.82 -2.59
C ASN A 81 12.32 14.45 -2.57
N SER A 82 11.87 13.55 -1.70
CA SER A 82 12.55 12.29 -1.44
C SER A 82 12.43 11.31 -2.61
N THR A 83 11.26 11.24 -3.27
CA THR A 83 11.04 10.30 -4.38
C THR A 83 11.88 10.69 -5.59
N GLN A 84 11.88 11.98 -5.93
CA GLN A 84 12.73 12.52 -6.99
C GLN A 84 14.22 12.37 -6.66
N GLY A 85 14.61 12.59 -5.40
CA GLY A 85 15.98 12.36 -4.92
C GLY A 85 16.45 10.91 -5.07
N SER A 86 15.54 9.93 -5.01
CA SER A 86 15.83 8.51 -5.26
C SER A 86 15.83 8.12 -6.76
N GLY A 87 15.77 9.10 -7.66
CA GLY A 87 15.85 8.91 -9.11
C GLY A 87 14.53 8.56 -9.79
N TRP A 88 13.39 8.75 -9.12
CA TRP A 88 12.08 8.60 -9.75
C TRP A 88 11.66 9.91 -10.44
N GLU A 89 11.14 9.81 -11.64
CA GLU A 89 10.68 10.97 -12.41
C GLU A 89 9.16 11.13 -12.25
N LEU A 90 8.71 12.34 -11.89
CA LEU A 90 7.29 12.64 -11.75
C LEU A 90 6.65 12.75 -13.15
N VAL A 91 5.68 11.89 -13.44
CA VAL A 91 4.93 11.86 -14.70
C VAL A 91 3.64 12.67 -14.60
N SER A 92 2.93 12.53 -13.48
CA SER A 92 1.65 13.21 -13.26
C SER A 92 1.42 13.51 -11.79
N SER A 93 0.72 14.61 -11.50
CA SER A 93 0.33 15.00 -10.14
C SER A 93 -1.07 15.60 -10.16
N THR A 94 -1.94 15.10 -9.30
CA THR A 94 -3.27 15.67 -9.02
C THR A 94 -3.32 16.04 -7.55
N VAL A 95 -3.74 17.26 -7.24
CA VAL A 95 -3.87 17.78 -5.87
C VAL A 95 -5.30 18.27 -5.67
N ALA A 96 -6.13 17.47 -5.01
CA ALA A 96 -7.51 17.79 -4.68
C ALA A 96 -7.79 17.40 -3.20
N GLU A 97 -8.97 16.84 -2.91
CA GLU A 97 -9.26 16.20 -1.62
C GLU A 97 -8.37 14.98 -1.37
N GLU A 98 -8.09 14.26 -2.47
CA GLU A 98 -7.08 13.22 -2.57
C GLU A 98 -5.92 13.73 -3.43
N ILE A 99 -4.69 13.39 -3.04
CA ILE A 99 -3.49 13.71 -3.80
C ILE A 99 -3.01 12.43 -4.47
N ILE A 100 -2.78 12.48 -5.78
CA ILE A 100 -2.30 11.36 -6.57
C ILE A 100 -1.02 11.78 -7.29
N LEU A 101 0.07 11.06 -7.05
CA LEU A 101 1.35 11.27 -7.71
C LEU A 101 1.71 10.01 -8.50
N VAL A 102 2.05 10.17 -9.77
CA VAL A 102 2.50 9.09 -10.63
C VAL A 102 3.95 9.32 -11.01
N TYR A 103 4.79 8.36 -10.69
CA TYR A 103 6.22 8.37 -10.94
C TYR A 103 6.64 7.24 -11.89
N THR A 104 7.77 7.39 -12.56
CA THR A 104 8.41 6.34 -13.33
C THR A 104 9.90 6.24 -13.04
N LYS A 105 10.44 5.01 -13.11
CA LYS A 105 11.87 4.72 -12.98
C LYS A 105 12.19 3.41 -13.69
N GLU A 106 13.05 3.45 -14.71
CA GLU A 106 13.53 2.25 -15.42
C GLU A 106 12.40 1.32 -15.92
N GLY A 107 11.33 1.90 -16.47
CA GLY A 107 10.15 1.16 -16.95
C GLY A 107 9.17 0.71 -15.86
N ARG A 108 9.43 1.01 -14.59
CA ARG A 108 8.46 0.87 -13.49
C ARG A 108 7.54 2.08 -13.46
N HIS A 109 6.31 1.85 -12.99
CA HIS A 109 5.37 2.91 -12.66
C HIS A 109 4.98 2.79 -11.19
N ALA A 110 5.05 3.91 -10.46
CA ALA A 110 4.62 4.00 -9.08
C ALA A 110 3.50 5.04 -8.97
N THR A 111 2.40 4.67 -8.33
CA THR A 111 1.30 5.57 -8.00
C THR A 111 1.24 5.72 -6.49
N ILE A 112 1.27 6.96 -6.02
CA ILE A 112 1.18 7.32 -4.61
C ILE A 112 -0.11 8.11 -4.42
N GLU A 113 -1.03 7.55 -3.63
CA GLU A 113 -2.29 8.17 -3.26
C GLU A 113 -2.19 8.61 -1.80
N ILE A 114 -2.56 9.86 -1.51
CA ILE A 114 -2.53 10.43 -0.16
C ILE A 114 -3.92 10.94 0.14
N LEU A 115 -4.58 10.29 1.10
CA LEU A 115 -5.90 10.65 1.58
C LEU A 115 -5.80 11.22 2.98
N ARG A 116 -6.60 12.26 3.25
CA ARG A 116 -6.82 12.72 4.62
C ARG A 116 -7.55 11.64 5.39
N ARG A 117 -7.08 11.33 6.59
CA ARG A 117 -7.82 10.50 7.54
C ARG A 117 -8.63 11.42 8.44
N SER A 118 -9.95 11.23 8.46
CA SER A 118 -10.79 11.71 9.54
C SER A 118 -11.30 10.50 10.30
N ASP A 119 -10.71 10.18 11.44
CA ASP A 119 -11.37 9.30 12.38
C ASP A 119 -12.53 10.08 13.03
N GLY A 120 -13.65 9.40 13.30
CA GLY A 120 -14.86 10.05 13.80
C GLY A 120 -14.64 10.82 15.12
N LEU A 121 -13.61 10.47 15.89
CA LEU A 121 -13.18 11.16 17.09
C LEU A 121 -12.25 12.36 16.80
N GLY A 122 -11.28 12.23 15.89
CA GLY A 122 -10.37 13.33 15.51
C GLY A 122 -11.07 14.51 14.84
N ARG A 123 -12.24 14.27 14.21
CA ARG A 123 -13.12 15.36 13.74
C ARG A 123 -13.74 16.18 14.88
N LEU A 124 -13.92 15.59 16.07
CA LEU A 124 -14.42 16.30 17.27
C LEU A 124 -13.32 17.07 18.02
N PHE A 125 -12.08 16.60 17.95
CA PHE A 125 -10.93 17.16 18.69
C PHE A 125 -9.92 17.92 17.80
N GLY A 126 -10.25 18.18 16.53
CA GLY A 126 -9.47 19.03 15.62
C GLY A 126 -8.16 18.41 15.13
N GLY A 127 -8.02 17.08 15.20
CA GLY A 127 -6.82 16.34 14.82
C GLY A 127 -6.87 15.85 13.36
N GLU A 128 -6.99 16.75 12.38
CA GLU A 128 -7.03 16.36 10.95
C GLU A 128 -5.64 16.30 10.30
N ASN A 129 -4.61 16.03 11.09
CA ASN A 129 -3.23 15.96 10.60
C ASN A 129 -2.86 14.57 10.10
N ASP A 130 -3.75 13.60 10.14
CA ASP A 130 -3.42 12.23 9.78
C ASP A 130 -3.65 11.96 8.29
N SER A 131 -2.80 11.14 7.68
CA SER A 131 -2.93 10.72 6.28
C SER A 131 -2.80 9.23 6.11
N GLN A 132 -3.73 8.64 5.36
CA GLN A 132 -3.53 7.32 4.78
C GLN A 132 -2.80 7.49 3.44
N ILE A 133 -1.75 6.69 3.23
CA ILE A 133 -0.98 6.70 2.01
C ILE A 133 -1.03 5.30 1.39
N THR A 134 -1.42 5.22 0.14
CA THR A 134 -1.36 3.98 -0.65
C THR A 134 -0.25 4.14 -1.69
N ILE A 135 0.69 3.21 -1.73
CA ILE A 135 1.73 3.18 -2.76
C ILE A 135 1.55 1.91 -3.57
N SER A 136 1.35 2.06 -4.88
CA SER A 136 1.24 0.95 -5.83
C SER A 136 2.39 1.03 -6.82
N VAL A 137 3.18 -0.04 -6.95
CA VAL A 137 4.27 -0.13 -7.92
C VAL A 137 3.98 -1.27 -8.89
N VAL A 138 4.19 -1.04 -10.17
CA VAL A 138 4.05 -2.06 -11.21
C VAL A 138 5.26 -2.04 -12.15
N HIS A 139 5.73 -3.23 -12.51
CA HIS A 139 6.77 -3.43 -13.53
C HIS A 139 6.20 -4.32 -14.65
N PRO A 140 6.41 -3.98 -15.94
CA PRO A 140 5.85 -4.72 -17.07
C PRO A 140 6.28 -6.20 -17.13
N GLY A 141 7.47 -6.51 -16.59
CA GLY A 141 8.00 -7.86 -16.45
C GLY A 141 7.60 -8.59 -15.16
N ALA A 142 6.74 -8.02 -14.30
CA ALA A 142 6.32 -8.68 -13.05
C ALA A 142 5.27 -9.79 -13.28
N ILE A 143 4.61 -9.82 -14.44
CA ILE A 143 3.56 -10.80 -14.78
C ILE A 143 3.89 -11.44 -16.13
N GLN A 144 3.94 -12.78 -16.18
CA GLN A 144 4.22 -13.55 -17.40
C GLN A 144 3.09 -13.50 -18.43
N GLU A 145 1.82 -13.37 -17.99
CA GLU A 145 0.65 -13.18 -18.85
C GLU A 145 -0.07 -11.87 -18.50
N GLN A 146 0.22 -10.82 -19.27
CA GLN A 146 -0.23 -9.45 -18.98
C GLN A 146 -1.75 -9.24 -19.12
N ASN A 147 -2.45 -10.12 -19.85
CA ASN A 147 -3.88 -10.02 -20.05
C ASN A 147 -4.61 -11.21 -19.39
N PRO A 148 -5.14 -11.04 -18.17
CA PRO A 148 -5.84 -12.11 -17.45
C PRO A 148 -7.13 -12.56 -18.14
N TYR A 149 -7.65 -11.78 -19.09
CA TYR A 149 -8.90 -12.08 -19.79
C TYR A 149 -8.71 -13.06 -20.96
N LEU A 150 -7.47 -13.32 -21.41
CA LEU A 150 -7.21 -14.29 -22.49
C LEU A 150 -7.64 -15.71 -22.10
N ALA A 151 -7.49 -16.08 -20.83
CA ALA A 151 -7.97 -17.36 -20.32
C ALA A 151 -9.50 -17.47 -20.32
N LEU A 152 -10.21 -16.36 -20.11
CA LEU A 152 -11.69 -16.35 -20.16
C LEU A 152 -12.21 -16.56 -21.57
N ASP A 153 -11.51 -16.03 -22.58
CA ASP A 153 -11.88 -16.22 -23.98
C ASP A 153 -11.62 -17.66 -24.44
N LYS A 154 -10.46 -18.23 -24.09
CA LYS A 154 -10.16 -19.65 -24.35
C LYS A 154 -11.20 -20.58 -23.72
N ASN A 155 -11.53 -20.35 -22.45
CA ASN A 155 -12.54 -21.16 -21.75
C ASN A 155 -13.93 -21.03 -22.39
N ARG A 156 -14.30 -19.84 -22.88
CA ARG A 156 -15.56 -19.63 -23.62
C ARG A 156 -15.57 -20.44 -24.92
N ILE A 157 -14.49 -20.37 -25.70
CA ILE A 157 -14.38 -21.07 -26.99
C ILE A 157 -14.41 -22.60 -26.80
N GLU A 158 -13.71 -23.12 -25.78
CA GLU A 158 -13.74 -24.55 -25.43
C GLU A 158 -15.13 -25.01 -24.98
N LEU A 159 -15.85 -24.18 -24.22
CA LEU A 159 -17.21 -24.47 -23.77
C LEU A 159 -18.20 -24.49 -24.95
N GLU A 160 -18.12 -23.51 -25.85
CA GLU A 160 -18.95 -23.45 -27.07
C GLU A 160 -18.67 -24.64 -28.00
N GLY A 161 -17.41 -25.03 -28.16
CA GLY A 161 -17.03 -26.22 -28.93
C GLY A 161 -17.55 -27.53 -28.32
N ALA A 162 -17.52 -27.67 -26.99
CA ALA A 162 -18.03 -28.85 -26.30
C ALA A 162 -19.57 -28.96 -26.34
N LEU A 163 -20.27 -27.82 -26.36
CA LEU A 163 -21.72 -27.76 -26.53
C LEU A 163 -22.13 -28.09 -27.97
N ALA A 164 -21.41 -27.55 -28.96
CA ALA A 164 -21.66 -27.84 -30.38
C ALA A 164 -21.44 -29.33 -30.73
N ALA A 165 -20.47 -29.99 -30.10
CA ALA A 165 -20.22 -31.42 -30.27
C ALA A 165 -21.28 -32.33 -29.61
N ARG A 166 -22.00 -31.82 -28.59
CA ARG A 166 -23.10 -32.55 -27.93
C ARG A 166 -24.42 -32.48 -28.69
N ASP A 167 -24.60 -31.46 -29.53
CA ASP A 167 -25.81 -31.29 -30.35
C ASP A 167 -25.71 -32.03 -31.70
N SER A 168 -24.56 -32.65 -32.00
CA SER A 168 -24.29 -33.37 -33.25
C SER A 168 -24.37 -34.91 -33.16
N ASP A 169 -24.69 -35.45 -31.98
CA ASP A 169 -24.99 -36.88 -31.73
C ASP A 169 -26.49 -37.09 -31.45
#